data_AF-A0A4Y9P9P0-F1
#
_entry.id   AF-A0A4Y9P9P0-F1
#
_cell.length_a   1.000
_cell.length_b   1.000
_cell.length_c   1.000
_cell.angle_alpha   90.00
_cell.angle_beta   90.00
_cell.angle_gamma   90.00
#
_symmetry.space_group_name_H-M   'P 1'
#
loop_
_entity.id
_entity.type
_entity.pdbx_description
1 polymer ?
#
loop_
_entity_poly.entity_id
_entity_poly.type
_entity_poly.pdbx_seq_one_letter_code
_entity_poly.pdbx_strand_id
1 'polypeptide(L)'
;MSIRRLIGTATAMALIACALASLTPGIPAMAATLAAAQRTADTAGPDALVLSAAGLLAWAVWAWGALGLALTAAAALPGIVGGAAHGALRVVLPAGARRSAALALGLGLGVAGPLFGTAALAAPSPASAAVPETPPSSVGTAPDWPAAVAMAGAGPAPDWPGAASATDAHVVVRGECLWHIASDRLLAEQGRTPTAGEVAAATRAWWQANADVIGPDPDLLLPGQVLSPPDPS
;
A
#
# COMPACT_ATOMS: atom_id res chain seq x y z
N MET A 1 11.03 -22.88 0.40
CA MET A 1 12.47 -22.67 0.10
C MET A 1 13.28 -23.78 0.78
N SER A 2 14.15 -24.50 0.07
CA SER A 2 14.94 -25.59 0.70
C SER A 2 15.88 -25.02 1.77
N ILE A 3 15.98 -25.68 2.93
CA ILE A 3 16.89 -25.32 4.05
C ILE A 3 18.31 -25.06 3.56
N ARG A 4 18.78 -25.82 2.55
CA ARG A 4 20.10 -25.64 1.94
C ARG A 4 20.30 -24.28 1.27
N ARG A 5 19.24 -23.75 0.63
CA ARG A 5 19.28 -22.40 0.01
C ARG A 5 19.33 -21.31 1.07
N LEU A 6 18.56 -21.47 2.17
CA LEU A 6 18.56 -20.51 3.27
C LEU A 6 19.94 -20.41 3.93
N ILE A 7 20.56 -21.56 4.23
CA ILE A 7 21.93 -21.62 4.77
C ILE A 7 22.90 -20.94 3.81
N GLY A 8 22.84 -21.26 2.51
CA GLY A 8 23.70 -20.64 1.50
C GLY A 8 23.56 -19.11 1.46
N THR A 9 22.34 -18.57 1.50
CA THR A 9 22.11 -17.11 1.54
C THR A 9 22.58 -16.46 2.83
N ALA A 10 22.42 -17.14 3.98
CA ALA A 10 22.89 -16.63 5.27
C ALA A 10 24.42 -16.59 5.34
N THR A 11 25.09 -17.65 4.84
CA THR A 11 26.55 -17.67 4.73
C THR A 11 27.06 -16.57 3.80
N ALA A 12 26.41 -16.36 2.65
CA ALA A 12 26.77 -15.28 1.73
C ALA A 12 26.61 -13.89 2.39
N MET A 13 25.51 -13.66 3.13
CA MET A 13 25.30 -12.42 3.88
C MET A 13 26.39 -12.20 4.94
N ALA A 14 26.78 -13.24 5.67
CA ALA A 14 27.86 -13.17 6.66
C ALA A 14 29.22 -12.84 6.03
N LEU A 15 29.53 -13.43 4.87
CA LEU A 15 30.76 -13.12 4.13
C LEU A 15 30.79 -11.65 3.67
N ILE A 16 29.66 -11.14 3.16
CA ILE A 16 29.55 -9.72 2.79
C ILE A 16 29.74 -8.81 4.00
N ALA A 17 29.20 -9.18 5.16
CA ALA A 17 29.41 -8.44 6.41
C ALA A 17 30.88 -8.39 6.81
N CYS A 18 31.58 -9.53 6.76
CA CYS A 18 33.02 -9.58 7.01
C CYS A 18 33.83 -8.73 6.02
N ALA A 19 33.46 -8.76 4.74
CA ALA A 19 34.10 -7.93 3.73
C ALA A 19 33.88 -6.43 4.03
N LEU A 20 32.65 -6.01 4.30
CA LEU A 20 32.34 -4.63 4.69
C LEU A 20 33.10 -4.20 5.94
N ALA A 21 33.13 -5.03 6.99
CA ALA A 21 33.87 -4.73 8.21
C ALA A 21 35.39 -4.63 8.01
N SER A 22 35.94 -5.32 7.01
CA SER A 22 37.37 -5.26 6.68
C SER A 22 37.73 -4.08 5.79
N LEU A 23 36.82 -3.68 4.90
CA LEU A 23 37.03 -2.63 3.89
C LEU A 23 36.59 -1.24 4.37
N THR A 24 35.71 -1.15 5.37
CA THR A 24 35.18 0.12 5.88
C THR A 24 35.71 0.42 7.28
N PRO A 25 35.98 1.70 7.60
CA PRO A 25 36.22 2.12 8.98
C PRO A 25 35.00 1.79 9.86
N GLY A 26 35.18 1.83 11.19
CA GLY A 26 34.05 1.64 12.10
C GLY A 26 32.94 2.67 11.85
N ILE A 27 31.67 2.23 11.92
CA ILE A 27 30.48 3.08 11.82
C ILE A 27 30.60 4.40 12.64
N PRO A 28 31.05 4.40 13.92
CA PRO A 28 31.16 5.66 14.67
C PRO A 28 32.19 6.62 14.09
N ALA A 29 33.27 6.11 13.49
CA ALA A 29 34.28 6.94 12.84
C ALA A 29 33.72 7.59 11.57
N MET A 30 33.00 6.83 10.74
CA MET A 30 32.33 7.34 9.53
C MET A 30 31.19 8.31 9.85
N ALA A 31 30.47 8.11 10.95
CA ALA A 31 29.47 9.07 11.41
C ALA A 31 30.13 10.37 11.91
N ALA A 32 31.27 10.27 12.61
CA ALA A 32 32.02 11.42 13.09
C ALA A 32 32.62 12.24 11.94
N THR A 33 33.11 11.61 10.86
CA THR A 33 33.61 12.33 9.67
C THR A 33 32.50 13.12 9.00
N LEU A 34 31.30 12.57 8.91
CA LEU A 34 30.13 13.28 8.37
C LEU A 34 29.62 14.38 9.30
N ALA A 35 29.65 14.17 10.62
CA ALA A 35 29.25 15.18 11.60
C ALA A 35 30.17 16.41 11.57
N ALA A 36 31.45 16.22 11.22
CA ALA A 36 32.44 17.27 11.05
C ALA A 36 32.69 17.62 9.57
N ALA A 37 31.67 17.49 8.70
CA ALA A 37 31.80 17.54 7.24
C ALA A 37 32.69 18.68 6.72
N GLN A 38 32.48 19.91 7.19
CA GLN A 38 33.25 21.07 6.75
C GLN A 38 34.74 20.93 7.08
N ARG A 39 35.07 20.59 8.33
CA ARG A 39 36.45 20.40 8.79
C ARG A 39 37.14 19.26 8.04
N THR A 40 36.40 18.19 7.77
CA THR A 40 36.92 17.02 7.05
C THR A 40 37.14 17.33 5.57
N ALA A 41 36.24 18.07 4.93
CA ALA A 41 36.44 18.56 3.56
C ALA A 41 37.69 19.45 3.45
N ASP A 42 37.88 20.35 4.42
CA ASP A 42 39.01 21.29 4.43
C ASP A 42 40.37 20.60 4.69
N THR A 43 40.40 19.49 5.46
CA THR A 43 41.65 18.83 5.87
C THR A 43 41.98 17.55 5.10
N ALA A 44 40.98 16.74 4.78
CA ALA A 44 41.12 15.43 4.12
C ALA A 44 40.53 15.39 2.71
N GLY A 45 39.88 16.48 2.29
CA GLY A 45 39.24 16.58 0.98
C GLY A 45 37.82 15.99 0.96
N PRO A 46 37.05 16.29 -0.11
CA PRO A 46 35.68 15.83 -0.27
C PRO A 46 35.56 14.31 -0.46
N ASP A 47 36.58 13.64 -1.01
CA ASP A 47 36.57 12.20 -1.25
C ASP A 47 36.39 11.38 0.04
N ALA A 48 36.96 11.85 1.15
CA ALA A 48 36.83 11.20 2.46
C ALA A 48 35.37 11.19 2.96
N LEU A 49 34.60 12.24 2.65
CA LEU A 49 33.18 12.33 2.98
C LEU A 49 32.36 11.38 2.13
N VAL A 50 32.64 11.31 0.82
CA VAL A 50 31.96 10.42 -0.11
C VAL A 50 32.18 8.96 0.29
N LEU A 51 33.41 8.58 0.63
CA LEU A 51 33.74 7.21 1.08
C LEU A 51 33.03 6.87 2.39
N SER A 52 33.00 7.79 3.35
CA SER A 52 32.31 7.60 4.64
C SER A 52 30.79 7.46 4.44
N ALA A 53 30.19 8.30 3.61
CA ALA A 53 28.76 8.22 3.28
C ALA A 53 28.42 6.92 2.54
N ALA A 54 29.22 6.56 1.53
CA ALA A 54 29.03 5.33 0.76
C ALA A 54 29.12 4.08 1.64
N GLY A 55 30.07 4.02 2.55
CA GLY A 55 30.17 2.90 3.49
C GLY A 55 29.00 2.82 4.46
N LEU A 56 28.48 3.95 4.97
CA LEU A 56 27.29 3.95 5.83
C LEU A 56 26.06 3.45 5.07
N LEU A 57 25.91 3.89 3.81
CA LEU A 57 24.85 3.41 2.93
C LEU A 57 24.98 1.92 2.65
N ALA A 58 26.19 1.41 2.41
CA ALA A 58 26.43 -0.01 2.20
C ALA A 58 26.03 -0.84 3.43
N TRP A 59 26.38 -0.39 4.64
CA TRP A 59 25.94 -1.02 5.88
C TRP A 59 24.42 -0.96 6.07
N ALA A 60 23.77 0.16 5.73
CA ALA A 60 22.32 0.30 5.82
C ALA A 60 21.60 -0.66 4.86
N VAL A 61 22.04 -0.76 3.60
CA VAL A 61 21.48 -1.68 2.60
C VAL A 61 21.70 -3.13 3.01
N TRP A 62 22.89 -3.46 3.50
CA TRP A 62 23.19 -4.81 3.99
C TRP A 62 22.30 -5.18 5.18
N ALA A 63 22.18 -4.30 6.18
CA ALA A 63 21.33 -4.52 7.35
C ALA A 63 19.86 -4.72 6.96
N TRP A 64 19.37 -3.96 5.97
CA TRP A 64 18.03 -4.13 5.42
C TRP A 64 17.83 -5.51 4.78
N GLY A 65 18.78 -5.94 3.94
CA GLY A 65 18.76 -7.27 3.32
C GLY A 65 18.82 -8.39 4.36
N ALA A 66 19.68 -8.25 5.36
CA ALA A 66 19.80 -9.19 6.47
C ALA A 66 18.50 -9.29 7.29
N LEU A 67 17.82 -8.15 7.54
CA LEU A 67 16.52 -8.12 8.20
C LEU A 67 15.45 -8.85 7.38
N GLY A 68 15.37 -8.60 6.06
CA GLY A 68 14.44 -9.30 5.18
C GLY A 68 14.69 -10.82 5.15
N LEU A 69 15.96 -11.23 5.13
CA LEU A 69 16.35 -12.64 5.22
C LEU A 69 15.96 -13.26 6.57
N ALA A 70 16.16 -12.53 7.69
CA ALA A 70 15.77 -12.98 9.02
C ALA A 70 14.24 -13.14 9.15
N LEU A 71 13.46 -12.20 8.60
CA LEU A 71 12.00 -12.31 8.54
C LEU A 71 11.56 -13.50 7.68
N THR A 72 12.23 -13.74 6.56
CA THR A 72 11.96 -14.91 5.70
C THR A 72 12.29 -16.22 6.41
N ALA A 73 13.40 -16.26 7.16
CA ALA A 73 13.76 -17.42 7.98
C ALA A 73 12.76 -17.67 9.11
N ALA A 74 12.30 -16.61 9.78
CA ALA A 74 11.28 -16.70 10.83
C ALA A 74 9.93 -17.22 10.29
N ALA A 75 9.54 -16.82 9.08
CA ALA A 75 8.33 -17.30 8.42
C ALA A 75 8.40 -18.78 8.00
N ALA A 76 9.60 -19.36 7.89
CA ALA A 76 9.81 -20.75 7.47
C ALA A 76 9.76 -21.78 8.62
N LEU A 77 9.67 -21.34 9.88
CA LEU A 77 9.61 -22.22 11.06
C LEU A 77 8.15 -22.51 11.45
N PRO A 78 7.66 -23.77 11.39
CA PRO A 78 6.31 -24.12 11.80
C PRO A 78 6.21 -24.25 13.33
N GLY A 79 5.30 -23.47 13.94
CA GLY A 79 4.96 -23.53 15.38
C GLY A 79 5.53 -22.37 16.21
N ILE A 80 4.67 -21.76 17.06
CA ILE A 80 4.87 -20.64 18.03
C ILE A 80 5.46 -19.32 17.46
N VAL A 81 6.23 -19.37 16.37
CA VAL A 81 6.86 -18.23 15.68
C VAL A 81 5.87 -17.48 14.77
N GLY A 82 4.70 -18.07 14.47
CA GLY A 82 3.61 -17.41 13.72
C GLY A 82 3.00 -16.20 14.42
N GLY A 83 3.09 -16.11 15.76
CA GLY A 83 2.65 -14.94 16.52
C GLY A 83 3.65 -13.77 16.47
N ALA A 84 4.95 -14.08 16.42
CA ALA A 84 6.00 -13.06 16.31
C ALA A 84 5.97 -12.34 14.94
N ALA A 85 5.54 -13.04 13.88
CA ALA A 85 5.36 -12.47 12.54
C ALA A 85 4.32 -11.32 12.51
N HIS A 86 3.22 -11.43 13.27
CA HIS A 86 2.22 -10.36 13.38
C HIS A 86 2.71 -9.14 14.17
N GLY A 87 3.60 -9.35 15.15
CA GLY A 87 4.25 -8.27 15.89
C GLY A 87 5.27 -7.51 15.03
N ALA A 88 6.08 -8.24 14.26
CA ALA A 88 7.05 -7.65 13.33
C ALA A 88 6.36 -6.90 12.18
N LEU A 89 5.20 -7.36 11.70
CA LEU A 89 4.40 -6.64 10.71
C LEU A 89 3.94 -5.26 11.21
N ARG A 90 3.61 -5.10 12.50
CA ARG A 90 3.27 -3.78 13.08
C ARG A 90 4.47 -2.85 13.24
N VAL A 91 5.67 -3.40 13.46
CA VAL A 91 6.93 -2.64 13.63
C VAL A 91 7.65 -2.39 12.29
N VAL A 92 7.29 -3.11 11.22
CA VAL A 92 7.82 -2.90 9.85
C VAL A 92 6.85 -2.12 8.94
N LEU A 93 5.57 -1.99 9.33
CA LEU A 93 4.62 -1.01 8.77
C LEU A 93 4.58 0.41 9.41
N PRO A 94 5.53 0.92 10.23
CA PRO A 94 5.44 2.29 10.70
C PRO A 94 6.06 3.19 9.64
N ALA A 95 5.20 3.79 8.81
CA ALA A 95 5.33 5.11 8.18
C ALA A 95 6.57 5.47 7.31
N GLY A 96 7.70 4.76 7.43
CA GLY A 96 8.97 5.05 6.78
C GLY A 96 8.95 4.74 5.29
N ALA A 97 8.29 3.65 4.89
CA ALA A 97 8.14 3.26 3.49
C ALA A 97 7.27 4.23 2.69
N ARG A 98 6.22 4.81 3.30
CA ARG A 98 5.41 5.86 2.65
C ARG A 98 6.18 7.18 2.55
N ARG A 99 6.99 7.53 3.55
CA ARG A 99 7.82 8.74 3.52
C ARG A 99 9.01 8.62 2.55
N SER A 100 9.63 7.44 2.43
CA SER A 100 10.72 7.21 1.48
C SER A 100 10.22 7.08 0.04
N ALA A 101 9.05 6.48 -0.20
CA ALA A 101 8.42 6.48 -1.53
C ALA A 101 8.02 7.90 -1.97
N ALA A 102 7.48 8.72 -1.04
CA ALA A 102 7.18 10.13 -1.33
C ALA A 102 8.45 10.97 -1.58
N LEU A 103 9.52 10.73 -0.83
CA LEU A 103 10.81 11.39 -1.04
C LEU A 103 11.50 10.90 -2.33
N ALA A 104 11.44 9.62 -2.67
CA ALA A 104 12.00 9.07 -3.90
C ALA A 104 11.23 9.55 -5.14
N LEU A 105 9.90 9.65 -5.07
CA LEU A 105 9.07 10.24 -6.13
C LEU A 105 9.26 11.75 -6.22
N GLY A 106 9.43 12.44 -5.08
CA GLY A 106 9.72 13.88 -5.03
C GLY A 106 11.11 14.25 -5.55
N LEU A 107 12.14 13.47 -5.24
CA LEU A 107 13.51 13.66 -5.77
C LEU A 107 13.63 13.20 -7.23
N GLY A 108 12.89 12.17 -7.65
CA GLY A 108 12.89 11.71 -9.04
C GLY A 108 12.29 12.72 -10.03
N LEU A 109 11.30 13.50 -9.60
CA LEU A 109 10.71 14.59 -10.40
C LEU A 109 11.55 15.89 -10.40
N GLY A 110 12.44 16.08 -9.41
CA GLY A 110 13.24 17.30 -9.27
C GLY A 110 14.60 17.29 -9.97
N VAL A 111 15.16 16.11 -10.30
CA VAL A 111 16.51 15.98 -10.89
C VAL A 111 16.47 15.56 -12.37
N ALA A 112 15.30 15.14 -12.89
CA ALA A 112 15.11 14.72 -14.28
C ALA A 112 14.55 15.85 -15.19
N GLY A 113 15.07 17.07 -15.06
CA GLY A 113 14.87 18.15 -16.03
C GLY A 113 15.72 19.36 -15.63
N PRO A 114 16.78 19.73 -16.38
CA PRO A 114 16.80 19.79 -17.85
C PRO A 114 18.12 19.26 -18.46
N LEU A 115 18.05 18.15 -19.19
CA LEU A 115 19.10 17.80 -20.18
C LEU A 115 18.54 17.56 -21.59
N PHE A 116 17.27 17.92 -21.83
CA PHE A 116 16.69 17.98 -23.16
C PHE A 116 15.96 19.32 -23.33
N GLY A 117 16.49 20.19 -24.19
CA GLY A 117 15.79 21.39 -24.65
C GLY A 117 16.61 22.67 -24.61
N THR A 118 17.69 22.72 -25.38
CA THR A 118 18.07 23.99 -26.02
C THR A 118 16.97 24.36 -27.02
N ALA A 119 16.53 25.63 -26.98
CA ALA A 119 15.54 26.29 -27.85
C ALA A 119 14.05 26.24 -27.39
N ALA A 120 13.66 27.24 -26.60
CA ALA A 120 12.42 27.99 -26.83
C ALA A 120 12.59 29.42 -26.33
N LEU A 121 12.65 30.34 -27.30
CA LEU A 121 12.65 31.78 -27.13
C LEU A 121 11.28 32.26 -26.62
N ALA A 122 11.32 33.37 -25.89
CA ALA A 122 10.27 34.37 -25.71
C ALA A 122 9.03 34.02 -24.85
N ALA A 123 8.88 34.83 -23.80
CA ALA A 123 7.66 35.06 -23.02
C ALA A 123 6.53 35.67 -23.91
N PRO A 124 5.25 35.76 -23.46
CA PRO A 124 4.87 36.55 -22.28
C PRO A 124 3.80 35.93 -21.36
N SER A 125 3.82 36.42 -20.13
CA SER A 125 2.76 36.32 -19.12
C SER A 125 1.46 36.97 -19.62
N PRO A 126 0.30 36.33 -19.44
CA PRO A 126 -0.98 37.02 -19.39
C PRO A 126 -1.40 37.29 -17.93
N ALA A 127 -1.74 38.55 -17.72
CA ALA A 127 -2.08 39.21 -16.48
C ALA A 127 -3.30 38.61 -15.75
N SER A 128 -3.21 38.59 -14.42
CA SER A 128 -4.36 38.55 -13.52
C SER A 128 -5.26 39.77 -13.78
N ALA A 129 -6.46 39.52 -14.28
CA ALA A 129 -7.56 40.47 -14.21
C ALA A 129 -8.17 40.39 -12.81
N ALA A 130 -7.96 41.44 -12.02
CA ALA A 130 -8.74 41.73 -10.82
C ALA A 130 -9.99 42.52 -11.23
N VAL A 131 -11.18 42.09 -10.80
CA VAL A 131 -12.32 42.97 -10.52
C VAL A 131 -13.01 42.45 -9.24
N PRO A 132 -13.35 43.34 -8.28
CA PRO A 132 -13.77 42.99 -6.92
C PRO A 132 -15.31 42.94 -6.77
N GLU A 133 -15.84 42.15 -5.84
CA GLU A 133 -16.95 42.60 -4.99
C GLU A 133 -17.19 41.70 -3.76
N THR A 134 -17.54 42.38 -2.68
CA THR A 134 -17.71 41.95 -1.29
C THR A 134 -19.18 41.49 -1.06
N PRO A 135 -19.49 40.60 -0.09
CA PRO A 135 -20.82 39.96 0.06
C PRO A 135 -21.82 40.85 0.84
N PRO A 136 -23.13 40.49 0.87
CA PRO A 136 -23.63 39.74 2.04
C PRO A 136 -24.81 38.75 1.81
N SER A 137 -24.84 37.75 2.69
CA SER A 137 -26.00 37.18 3.43
C SER A 137 -27.25 36.64 2.71
N SER A 138 -27.37 35.31 2.80
CA SER A 138 -28.53 34.52 3.29
C SER A 138 -29.96 34.96 2.96
N VAL A 139 -30.69 34.06 2.28
CA VAL A 139 -31.98 33.41 2.66
C VAL A 139 -32.66 32.96 1.36
N GLY A 140 -32.98 31.67 1.23
CA GLY A 140 -33.69 31.17 0.06
C GLY A 140 -33.86 29.66 0.01
N THR A 141 -34.73 29.15 0.91
CA THR A 141 -35.68 28.05 0.69
C THR A 141 -35.18 26.72 0.11
N ALA A 142 -35.12 25.71 0.97
CA ALA A 142 -35.01 24.30 0.59
C ALA A 142 -36.23 23.84 -0.24
N PRO A 143 -36.05 23.04 -1.30
CA PRO A 143 -37.17 22.43 -2.02
C PRO A 143 -37.86 21.36 -1.17
N ASP A 144 -39.18 21.49 -1.03
CA ASP A 144 -40.09 20.51 -0.43
C ASP A 144 -40.00 19.16 -1.17
N TRP A 145 -39.52 18.12 -0.47
CA TRP A 145 -39.63 16.74 -0.91
C TRP A 145 -41.04 16.24 -0.60
N PRO A 146 -41.77 15.62 -1.55
CA PRO A 146 -43.12 15.16 -1.29
C PRO A 146 -43.11 14.05 -0.22
N ALA A 147 -43.86 14.28 0.85
CA ALA A 147 -44.12 13.27 1.87
C ALA A 147 -44.74 12.02 1.23
N ALA A 148 -44.19 10.85 1.55
CA ALA A 148 -44.72 9.57 1.12
C ALA A 148 -46.18 9.45 1.59
N VAL A 149 -47.11 9.21 0.65
CA VAL A 149 -48.46 8.81 0.99
C VAL A 149 -48.40 7.39 1.55
N ALA A 150 -48.75 7.24 2.83
CA ALA A 150 -49.14 5.97 3.39
C ALA A 150 -50.45 5.54 2.70
N MET A 151 -50.37 4.58 1.79
CA MET A 151 -51.56 3.88 1.28
C MET A 151 -51.34 2.38 1.32
N ALA A 152 -52.07 1.75 2.23
CA ALA A 152 -52.43 0.36 2.18
C ALA A 152 -53.14 0.04 0.86
N GLY A 153 -52.73 -1.04 0.20
CA GLY A 153 -53.36 -1.53 -1.02
C GLY A 153 -52.49 -2.60 -1.66
N ALA A 154 -52.72 -3.85 -1.28
CA ALA A 154 -52.15 -5.01 -1.97
C ALA A 154 -52.72 -5.10 -3.40
N GLY A 155 -51.91 -4.73 -4.38
CA GLY A 155 -52.07 -5.12 -5.78
C GLY A 155 -50.92 -6.05 -6.17
N PRO A 156 -51.11 -7.05 -7.05
CA PRO A 156 -50.02 -7.93 -7.45
C PRO A 156 -48.96 -7.12 -8.20
N ALA A 157 -47.75 -7.09 -7.65
CA ALA A 157 -46.58 -6.57 -8.35
C ALA A 157 -46.29 -7.46 -9.57
N PRO A 158 -45.75 -6.91 -10.68
CA PRO A 158 -45.37 -7.72 -11.84
C PRO A 158 -44.35 -8.79 -11.43
N ASP A 159 -44.59 -10.03 -11.83
CA ASP A 159 -43.68 -11.16 -11.61
C ASP A 159 -42.35 -10.90 -12.36
N TRP A 160 -41.36 -10.37 -11.64
CA TRP A 160 -39.99 -10.29 -12.13
C TRP A 160 -39.34 -11.68 -12.00
N PRO A 161 -38.84 -12.28 -13.09
CA PRO A 161 -38.24 -13.60 -13.01
C PRO A 161 -36.90 -13.48 -12.26
N GLY A 162 -36.81 -14.15 -11.10
CA GLY A 162 -35.56 -14.33 -10.36
C GLY A 162 -35.36 -13.39 -9.17
N ALA A 163 -36.37 -13.19 -8.33
CA ALA A 163 -36.16 -12.70 -6.96
C ALA A 163 -35.55 -13.80 -6.06
N ALA A 164 -34.41 -14.38 -6.46
CA ALA A 164 -33.55 -15.05 -5.51
C ALA A 164 -32.80 -13.94 -4.75
N SER A 165 -33.28 -13.62 -3.54
CA SER A 165 -32.55 -12.87 -2.51
C SER A 165 -31.96 -11.51 -2.90
N ALA A 166 -32.78 -10.58 -3.41
CA ALA A 166 -32.38 -9.17 -3.54
C ALA A 166 -31.96 -8.53 -2.18
N THR A 167 -32.38 -9.12 -1.06
CA THR A 167 -32.01 -8.67 0.30
C THR A 167 -30.56 -9.03 0.68
N ASP A 168 -29.92 -9.96 -0.03
CA ASP A 168 -28.64 -10.52 0.38
C ASP A 168 -27.46 -10.15 -0.53
N ALA A 169 -27.72 -9.34 -1.56
CA ALA A 169 -26.70 -8.84 -2.46
C ALA A 169 -25.79 -7.79 -1.80
N HIS A 170 -24.49 -7.87 -2.07
CA HIS A 170 -23.48 -6.93 -1.57
C HIS A 170 -23.17 -5.85 -2.61
N VAL A 171 -23.27 -4.58 -2.23
CA VAL A 171 -22.88 -3.46 -3.10
C VAL A 171 -21.45 -3.05 -2.80
N VAL A 172 -20.58 -3.16 -3.80
CA VAL A 172 -19.15 -2.83 -3.68
C VAL A 172 -18.97 -1.32 -3.43
N VAL A 173 -18.27 -0.97 -2.38
CA VAL A 173 -17.85 0.39 -2.04
C VAL A 173 -16.40 0.63 -2.48
N ARG A 174 -16.02 1.89 -2.69
CA ARG A 174 -14.66 2.28 -3.07
C ARG A 174 -13.61 1.73 -2.08
N GLY A 175 -12.70 0.92 -2.60
CA GLY A 175 -11.57 0.36 -1.85
C GLY A 175 -11.83 -1.02 -1.26
N GLU A 176 -13.02 -1.59 -1.45
CA GLU A 176 -13.28 -2.99 -1.12
C GLU A 176 -12.56 -3.93 -2.10
N CYS A 177 -12.23 -5.12 -1.60
CA CYS A 177 -11.74 -6.23 -2.41
C CYS A 177 -12.53 -7.49 -2.06
N LEU A 178 -12.57 -8.45 -2.99
CA LEU A 178 -13.39 -9.65 -2.88
C LEU A 178 -13.05 -10.49 -1.64
N TRP A 179 -11.77 -10.48 -1.24
CA TRP A 179 -11.30 -11.16 -0.04
C TRP A 179 -11.93 -10.61 1.25
N HIS A 180 -12.04 -9.29 1.38
CA HIS A 180 -12.66 -8.68 2.57
C HIS A 180 -14.16 -8.96 2.60
N ILE A 181 -14.84 -8.82 1.46
CA ILE A 181 -16.27 -9.10 1.34
C ILE A 181 -16.56 -10.55 1.76
N ALA A 182 -15.79 -11.52 1.22
CA ALA A 182 -15.94 -12.93 1.58
C ALA A 182 -15.59 -13.21 3.05
N SER A 183 -14.54 -12.59 3.58
CA SER A 183 -14.12 -12.74 4.98
C SER A 183 -15.18 -12.22 5.95
N ASP A 184 -15.72 -11.03 5.68
CA ASP A 184 -16.70 -10.37 6.55
C ASP A 184 -18.02 -11.14 6.55
N ARG A 185 -18.43 -11.67 5.39
CA ARG A 185 -19.57 -12.58 5.28
C ARG A 185 -19.38 -13.87 6.07
N LEU A 186 -18.25 -14.54 5.90
CA LEU A 186 -17.96 -15.77 6.66
C LEU A 186 -17.93 -15.51 8.18
N LEU A 187 -17.40 -14.36 8.60
CA LEU A 187 -17.40 -13.96 10.01
C LEU A 187 -18.83 -13.75 10.53
N ALA A 188 -19.70 -13.10 9.75
CA ALA A 188 -21.10 -12.89 10.10
C ALA A 188 -21.89 -14.20 10.18
N GLU A 189 -21.66 -15.13 9.25
CA GLU A 189 -22.35 -16.41 9.16
C GLU A 189 -21.91 -17.40 10.25
N GLN A 190 -20.60 -17.48 10.53
CA GLN A 190 -20.05 -18.48 11.45
C GLN A 190 -19.88 -17.96 12.88
N GLY A 191 -19.91 -16.65 13.09
CA GLY A 191 -19.68 -16.03 14.40
C GLY A 191 -18.26 -16.24 14.98
N ARG A 192 -17.32 -16.72 14.16
CA ARG A 192 -15.91 -16.93 14.52
C ARG A 192 -14.99 -16.40 13.44
N THR A 193 -13.74 -16.09 13.80
CA THR A 193 -12.72 -15.71 12.82
C THR A 193 -12.52 -16.85 11.80
N PRO A 194 -12.73 -16.61 10.50
CA PRO A 194 -12.49 -17.59 9.46
C PRO A 194 -10.99 -17.87 9.30
N THR A 195 -10.65 -19.09 8.91
CA THR A 195 -9.28 -19.43 8.53
C THR A 195 -8.97 -18.90 7.12
N ALA A 196 -7.70 -18.65 6.81
CA ALA A 196 -7.31 -18.17 5.48
C ALA A 196 -7.73 -19.12 4.34
N GLY A 197 -7.78 -20.43 4.60
CA GLY A 197 -8.25 -21.41 3.62
C GLY A 197 -9.75 -21.29 3.35
N GLU A 198 -10.55 -21.05 4.39
CA GLU A 198 -11.99 -20.81 4.26
C GLU A 198 -12.27 -19.53 3.48
N VAL A 199 -11.56 -18.44 3.79
CA VAL A 199 -11.70 -17.17 3.05
C VAL A 199 -11.30 -17.33 1.59
N ALA A 200 -10.22 -18.06 1.29
CA ALA A 200 -9.81 -18.31 -0.09
C ALA A 200 -10.84 -19.12 -0.89
N ALA A 201 -11.46 -20.13 -0.27
CA ALA A 201 -12.52 -20.92 -0.89
C ALA A 201 -13.77 -20.06 -1.14
N ALA A 202 -14.20 -19.28 -0.15
CA ALA A 202 -15.33 -18.38 -0.29
C ALA A 202 -15.08 -17.29 -1.34
N THR A 203 -13.90 -16.65 -1.35
CA THR A 203 -13.53 -15.65 -2.37
C THR A 203 -13.66 -16.23 -3.78
N ARG A 204 -13.23 -17.48 -3.98
CA ARG A 204 -13.39 -18.17 -5.27
C ARG A 204 -14.86 -18.43 -5.61
N ALA A 205 -15.67 -18.85 -4.66
CA ALA A 205 -17.10 -19.06 -4.86
C ALA A 205 -17.81 -17.74 -5.23
N TRP A 206 -17.46 -16.64 -4.54
CA TRP A 206 -17.94 -15.29 -4.85
C TRP A 206 -17.57 -14.85 -6.27
N TRP A 207 -16.33 -15.08 -6.72
CA TRP A 207 -15.93 -14.77 -8.08
C TRP A 207 -16.67 -15.62 -9.11
N GLN A 208 -16.83 -16.93 -8.86
CA GLN A 208 -17.54 -17.83 -9.77
C GLN A 208 -19.02 -17.46 -9.93
N ALA A 209 -19.69 -17.10 -8.83
CA ALA A 209 -21.09 -16.68 -8.86
C ALA A 209 -21.30 -15.32 -9.56
N ASN A 210 -20.26 -14.49 -9.63
CA ASN A 210 -20.34 -13.10 -10.14
C ASN A 210 -19.39 -12.83 -11.32
N ALA A 211 -18.93 -13.88 -12.00
CA ALA A 211 -17.95 -13.76 -13.07
C ALA A 211 -18.44 -12.85 -14.20
N ASP A 212 -19.76 -12.85 -14.46
CA ASP A 212 -20.40 -12.00 -15.47
C ASP A 212 -20.37 -10.50 -15.11
N VAL A 213 -20.30 -10.16 -13.82
CA VAL A 213 -20.30 -8.77 -13.32
C VAL A 213 -18.88 -8.25 -13.08
N ILE A 214 -18.00 -9.11 -12.53
CA ILE A 214 -16.61 -8.76 -12.17
C ILE A 214 -15.72 -8.80 -13.43
N GLY A 215 -15.96 -9.75 -14.33
CA GLY A 215 -15.14 -9.96 -15.51
C GLY A 215 -13.90 -10.83 -15.25
N PRO A 216 -12.90 -10.76 -16.15
CA PRO A 216 -11.79 -11.71 -16.18
C PRO A 216 -10.75 -11.51 -15.07
N ASP A 217 -10.74 -10.33 -14.43
CA ASP A 217 -9.81 -9.99 -13.36
C ASP A 217 -10.54 -9.88 -12.02
N PRO A 218 -10.37 -10.84 -11.09
CA PRO A 218 -11.05 -10.84 -9.80
C PRO A 218 -10.54 -9.75 -8.84
N ASP A 219 -9.39 -9.14 -9.12
CA ASP A 219 -8.80 -8.08 -8.28
C ASP A 219 -9.36 -6.70 -8.65
N LEU A 220 -10.11 -6.58 -9.75
CA LEU A 220 -10.69 -5.33 -10.23
C LEU A 220 -12.18 -5.22 -9.89
N LEU A 221 -12.48 -4.83 -8.66
CA LEU A 221 -13.84 -4.46 -8.27
C LEU A 221 -14.12 -2.98 -8.53
N LEU A 222 -15.24 -2.69 -9.17
CA LEU A 222 -15.71 -1.34 -9.46
C LEU A 222 -16.75 -0.91 -8.42
N PRO A 223 -16.66 0.32 -7.87
CA PRO A 223 -17.68 0.82 -6.95
C PRO A 223 -19.07 0.83 -7.58
N GLY A 224 -20.08 0.38 -6.84
CA GLY A 224 -21.46 0.26 -7.28
C GLY A 224 -21.80 -1.07 -7.96
N GLN A 225 -20.84 -1.98 -8.15
CA GLN A 225 -21.14 -3.36 -8.54
C GLN A 225 -21.98 -4.05 -7.47
N VAL A 226 -23.03 -4.74 -7.89
CA VAL A 226 -23.88 -5.55 -7.02
C VAL A 226 -23.46 -7.00 -7.19
N LEU A 227 -22.97 -7.62 -6.12
CA LEU A 227 -22.52 -9.01 -6.09
C LEU A 227 -23.56 -9.86 -5.37
N SER A 228 -23.95 -10.96 -5.99
CA SER A 228 -24.83 -11.96 -5.39
C SER A 228 -24.01 -12.96 -4.56
N PRO A 229 -24.46 -13.34 -3.36
CA PRO A 229 -23.79 -14.37 -2.58
C PRO A 229 -23.83 -15.72 -3.31
N PRO A 230 -22.78 -16.55 -3.18
CA PRO A 230 -22.78 -17.90 -3.73
C PRO A 230 -23.83 -18.78 -3.03
N ASP A 231 -24.43 -19.71 -3.76
CA ASP A 231 -25.41 -20.65 -3.20
C ASP A 231 -24.76 -21.52 -2.09
N PRO A 232 -25.45 -21.76 -0.96
CA PRO A 232 -24.94 -22.64 0.08
C PRO A 232 -24.89 -24.08 -0.44
N SER A 233 -23.69 -24.67 -0.47
CA SER A 233 -23.44 -26.07 -0.83
C SER A 233 -23.80 -27.05 0.29
#